data_AF-A0A7J6XBS2-F1
#
_entry.id   AF-A0A7J6XBS2-F1
#
_cell.length_a   1.000
_cell.length_b   1.000
_cell.length_c   1.000
_cell.angle_alpha   90.00
_cell.angle_beta   90.00
_cell.angle_gamma   90.00
#
_symmetry.space_group_name_H-M   'P 1'
#
loop_
_entity.id
_entity.type
_entity.pdbx_description
1 polymer ?
#
loop_
_entity_poly.entity_id
_entity_poly.type
_entity_poly.pdbx_seq_one_letter_code
_entity_poly.pdbx_strand_id
1 'polypeptide(L)'
;MRSVLDPKRHYKKSDLKSKTLPKYFQVGTIIESPSEFFTGRLTKKERKTTLADELLSDPYLGQYRKRKVREIEEQKRPVGVEKWKNKGRQSYKRAKDRRQR
;
A
#
# COMPACT_ATOMS: atom_id res chain seq x y z
N MET A 1 2.95 10.29 0.37
CA MET A 1 2.99 8.81 0.17
C MET A 1 4.34 8.28 -0.28
N ARG A 2 5.25 9.07 -0.86
CA ARG A 2 6.59 8.61 -1.29
C ARG A 2 7.40 7.90 -0.20
N SER A 3 7.28 8.34 1.06
CA SER A 3 7.96 7.77 2.22
C SER A 3 7.50 6.36 2.62
N VAL A 4 6.38 5.88 2.09
CA VAL A 4 5.78 4.58 2.45
C VAL A 4 6.04 3.52 1.38
N LEU A 5 6.50 3.92 0.19
CA LEU A 5 6.67 3.02 -0.94
C LEU A 5 7.84 2.05 -0.75
N ASP A 6 8.98 2.54 -0.24
CA ASP A 6 10.17 1.76 -0.02
C ASP A 6 10.63 1.90 1.45
N PRO A 7 10.68 0.81 2.23
CA PRO A 7 11.12 0.85 3.63
C PRO A 7 12.59 1.28 3.81
N LYS A 8 13.42 1.18 2.77
CA LYS A 8 14.85 1.52 2.85
C LYS A 8 15.13 2.98 2.49
N ARG A 9 14.19 3.66 1.83
CA ARG A 9 14.38 5.03 1.35
C ARG A 9 13.63 6.03 2.22
N HIS A 10 14.36 6.69 3.10
CA HIS A 10 13.86 7.77 3.92
C HIS A 10 14.06 9.11 3.21
N TYR A 11 12.97 9.75 2.82
CA TYR A 11 12.99 11.08 2.22
C TYR A 11 12.82 12.15 3.29
N LYS A 12 13.38 13.34 3.03
CA LYS A 12 13.07 14.54 3.82
C LYS A 12 11.56 14.72 3.86
N LYS A 13 11.00 14.90 5.06
CA LYS A 13 9.58 15.23 5.22
C LYS A 13 9.34 16.54 4.47
N SER A 14 8.55 16.49 3.41
CA SER A 14 8.09 17.69 2.75
C SER A 14 6.89 18.24 3.52
N ASP A 15 6.89 19.53 3.81
CA ASP A 15 5.73 20.26 4.38
C ASP A 15 4.62 20.47 3.34
N LEU A 16 4.49 19.56 2.37
CA LEU A 16 3.31 19.44 1.49
C LEU A 16 2.12 18.89 2.30
N LYS A 17 1.90 19.46 3.49
CA LYS A 17 0.73 19.29 4.35
C LYS A 17 -0.53 19.81 3.64
N SER A 18 -0.37 20.66 2.63
CA SER A 18 -1.43 20.90 1.66
C SER A 18 -1.51 19.70 0.73
N LYS A 19 -2.49 18.84 0.97
CA LYS A 19 -2.92 17.70 0.14
C LYS A 19 -3.26 18.09 -1.32
N THR A 20 -3.11 19.36 -1.66
CA THR A 20 -3.39 20.01 -2.93
C THR A 20 -2.17 19.93 -3.84
N LEU A 21 -2.38 19.43 -5.06
CA LEU A 21 -1.41 19.54 -6.14
C LEU A 21 -1.03 21.02 -6.36
N PRO A 22 0.23 21.34 -6.69
CA PRO A 22 0.60 22.70 -7.09
C PRO A 22 -0.31 23.20 -8.20
N LYS A 23 -0.62 24.50 -8.22
CA LYS A 23 -1.48 25.12 -9.25
C LYS A 23 -0.97 24.82 -10.68
N TYR A 24 0.34 24.73 -10.84
CA TYR A 24 1.00 24.40 -12.10
C TYR A 24 1.89 23.18 -11.87
N PHE A 25 1.68 22.14 -12.67
CA PHE A 25 2.53 20.97 -12.71
C PHE A 25 2.62 20.46 -14.16
N GLN A 26 3.75 19.85 -14.50
CA GLN A 26 3.95 19.19 -15.78
C GLN A 26 4.38 17.75 -15.53
N VAL A 27 3.84 16.83 -16.32
CA VAL A 27 4.28 15.44 -16.35
C VAL A 27 5.22 15.29 -17.54
N GLY A 28 6.41 14.75 -17.28
CA GLY A 28 7.43 14.55 -18.31
C GLY A 28 8.13 13.21 -18.12
N THR A 29 8.73 12.73 -19.20
CA THR A 29 9.55 11.51 -19.22
C THR A 29 11.03 11.88 -19.25
N ILE A 30 11.86 11.08 -18.58
CA ILE A 30 13.31 11.27 -18.56
C ILE A 30 13.87 10.79 -19.90
N ILE A 31 14.64 11.65 -20.58
CA ILE A 31 15.43 11.28 -21.75
C ILE A 31 16.82 10.87 -21.25
N GLU A 32 17.16 9.59 -21.42
CA GLU A 32 18.44 9.03 -20.96
C GLU A 32 19.60 9.54 -21.83
N SER A 33 20.78 9.68 -21.21
CA SER A 33 22.00 10.06 -21.92
C SER A 33 22.49 8.95 -22.85
N PRO A 34 23.07 9.27 -24.04
CA PRO A 34 23.67 8.27 -24.92
C PRO A 34 24.84 7.50 -24.29
N SER A 35 25.47 8.04 -23.26
CA SER A 35 26.68 7.49 -22.64
C SER A 35 26.44 6.32 -21.69
N GLU A 36 25.23 6.17 -21.15
CA GLU A 36 24.90 5.17 -20.12
C GLU A 36 23.90 4.13 -20.64
N PHE A 37 24.39 3.13 -21.38
CA PHE A 37 23.51 2.16 -22.04
C PHE A 37 23.01 1.04 -21.11
N PHE A 38 23.84 0.58 -20.17
CA PHE A 38 23.58 -0.68 -19.46
C PHE A 38 22.97 -0.52 -18.05
N THR A 39 23.26 0.57 -17.35
CA THR A 39 22.88 0.74 -15.93
C THR A 39 21.80 1.78 -15.70
N GLY A 40 21.82 2.89 -16.45
CA GLY A 40 20.87 4.00 -16.28
C GLY A 40 19.58 3.87 -17.10
N ARG A 41 19.51 2.89 -18.01
CA ARG A 41 18.46 2.78 -19.03
C ARG A 41 17.46 1.68 -18.73
N LEU A 42 16.17 2.01 -18.81
CA LEU A 42 15.10 1.03 -18.76
C LEU A 42 14.83 0.43 -20.14
N THR A 43 14.57 -0.87 -20.20
CA THR A 43 14.18 -1.53 -21.45
C THR A 43 12.78 -1.08 -21.90
N LYS A 44 12.46 -1.26 -23.19
CA LYS A 44 11.14 -0.89 -23.74
C LYS A 44 9.97 -1.57 -23.01
N LYS A 45 10.18 -2.75 -22.43
CA LYS A 45 9.13 -3.51 -21.70
C LYS A 45 8.87 -2.96 -20.30
N GLU A 46 9.91 -2.44 -19.66
CA GLU A 46 9.86 -1.88 -18.30
C GLU A 46 9.30 -0.47 -18.30
N ARG A 47 9.50 0.30 -19.38
CA ARG A 47 8.90 1.62 -19.55
C ARG A 47 7.38 1.53 -19.62
N LYS A 48 6.70 2.21 -18.70
CA LYS A 48 5.23 2.31 -18.68
C LYS A 48 4.78 3.74 -18.96
N THR A 49 3.49 3.90 -19.17
CA THR A 49 2.85 5.19 -19.45
C THR A 49 2.68 6.04 -18.19
N THR A 50 2.50 5.40 -17.04
CA THR A 50 2.26 6.08 -15.76
C THR A 50 3.16 5.55 -14.66
N LEU A 51 3.50 6.41 -13.71
CA LEU A 51 4.25 6.03 -12.50
C LEU A 51 3.53 4.95 -11.68
N ALA A 52 2.19 4.93 -11.70
CA ALA A 52 1.41 3.93 -10.99
C ALA A 52 1.60 2.54 -11.60
N ASP A 53 1.63 2.44 -12.93
CA ASP A 53 1.84 1.18 -13.64
C ASP A 53 3.26 0.65 -13.44
N GLU A 54 4.26 1.54 -13.35
CA GLU A 54 5.64 1.14 -13.01
C GLU A 54 5.70 0.51 -11.61
N LEU A 55 5.04 1.14 -10.63
CA LEU A 55 5.00 0.61 -9.26
C LEU A 55 4.23 -0.71 -9.14
N LEU A 56 3.20 -0.92 -9.95
CA LEU A 56 2.45 -2.18 -9.98
C LEU A 56 3.23 -3.30 -10.68
N SER A 57 4.10 -2.94 -11.63
CA SER A 57 4.95 -3.90 -12.33
C SER A 57 6.10 -4.43 -11.46
N ASP A 58 6.45 -3.76 -10.35
CA ASP A 58 7.50 -4.19 -9.43
C ASP A 58 6.98 -5.31 -8.47
N PRO A 59 7.48 -6.55 -8.61
CA PRO A 59 7.04 -7.66 -7.78
C PRO A 59 7.45 -7.52 -6.31
N TYR A 60 8.59 -6.89 -6.02
CA TYR A 60 9.09 -6.75 -4.65
C TYR A 60 8.21 -5.79 -3.84
N LEU A 61 7.81 -4.69 -4.47
CA LEU A 61 6.90 -3.71 -3.87
C LEU A 61 5.54 -4.34 -3.59
N GLY A 62 5.02 -5.16 -4.50
CA GLY A 62 3.77 -5.89 -4.33
C GLY A 62 3.77 -6.82 -3.10
N GLN A 63 4.83 -7.62 -2.93
CA GLN A 63 4.98 -8.53 -1.79
C GLN A 63 5.07 -7.77 -0.46
N TYR A 64 5.91 -6.73 -0.40
CA TYR A 64 6.06 -5.91 0.80
C TYR A 64 4.72 -5.27 1.19
N ARG A 65 4.03 -4.66 0.22
CA ARG A 65 2.75 -4.00 0.44
C ARG A 65 1.69 -4.98 0.96
N LYS A 66 1.56 -6.16 0.32
CA LYS A 66 0.62 -7.20 0.76
C LYS A 66 0.89 -7.64 2.20
N ARG A 67 2.15 -7.88 2.55
CA ARG A 67 2.56 -8.26 3.91
C ARG A 67 2.22 -7.18 4.93
N LYS A 68 2.61 -5.92 4.69
CA LYS A 68 2.38 -4.81 5.64
C LYS A 68 0.90 -4.46 5.77
N VAL A 69 0.11 -4.55 4.70
CA VAL A 69 -1.33 -4.32 4.77
C VAL A 69 -1.99 -5.36 5.67
N ARG A 70 -1.67 -6.65 5.51
CA ARG A 70 -2.19 -7.72 6.37
C ARG A 70 -1.83 -7.50 7.85
N GLU A 71 -0.59 -7.11 8.13
CA GLU A 71 -0.13 -6.80 9.49
C GLU A 71 -0.92 -5.62 10.10
N ILE A 72 -1.14 -4.55 9.32
CA ILE A 72 -1.92 -3.39 9.75
C ILE A 72 -3.39 -3.77 9.97
N GLU A 73 -3.97 -4.57 9.09
CA GLU A 73 -5.33 -5.08 9.25
C GLU A 73 -5.46 -5.92 10.52
N GLU A 74 -4.50 -6.80 10.80
CA GLU A 74 -4.48 -7.62 12.01
C GLU A 74 -4.36 -6.77 13.28
N GLN A 75 -3.50 -5.75 13.27
CA GLN A 75 -3.37 -4.80 14.39
C GLN A 75 -4.60 -3.91 14.56
N LYS A 76 -5.21 -3.46 13.46
CA LYS A 76 -6.38 -2.57 13.48
C LYS A 76 -7.70 -3.31 13.61
N ARG A 77 -7.70 -4.65 13.55
CA ARG A 77 -8.91 -5.44 13.79
C ARG A 77 -9.43 -5.04 15.17
N PRO A 78 -10.68 -4.56 15.26
CA PRO A 78 -11.24 -4.24 16.55
C PRO A 78 -11.16 -5.50 17.40
N VAL A 79 -10.54 -5.37 18.58
CA VAL A 79 -10.54 -6.41 19.60
C VAL A 79 -11.96 -6.47 20.15
N GLY A 80 -12.92 -6.96 19.35
CA GLY A 80 -14.20 -7.37 19.87
C GLY A 80 -13.90 -8.35 20.99
N VAL A 81 -14.37 -8.06 22.20
CA VAL A 81 -14.02 -8.82 23.39
C VAL A 81 -14.21 -10.29 23.06
N GLU A 82 -13.15 -11.08 23.20
CA GLU A 82 -13.13 -12.46 22.69
C GLU A 82 -14.28 -13.32 23.25
N LYS A 83 -14.78 -12.91 24.43
CA LYS A 83 -15.97 -13.45 25.12
C LYS A 83 -17.29 -13.31 24.34
N TRP A 84 -17.41 -12.35 23.42
CA TRP A 84 -18.60 -12.10 22.61
C TRP A 84 -18.49 -12.65 21.19
N LYS A 85 -17.33 -13.22 20.82
CA LYS A 85 -17.17 -13.85 19.52
C LYS A 85 -17.91 -15.18 19.52
N ASN A 86 -18.85 -15.35 18.59
CA ASN A 86 -19.54 -16.62 18.40
C ASN A 86 -18.55 -17.66 17.82
N LYS A 87 -17.90 -18.43 18.69
CA LYS A 87 -16.90 -19.46 18.35
C LYS A 87 -17.50 -20.79 17.86
N GLY A 88 -18.77 -20.83 17.42
CA GLY A 88 -19.36 -21.99 16.76
C GLY A 88 -20.87 -22.15 16.93
N ARG A 89 -21.38 -23.33 16.56
CA ARG A 89 -22.83 -23.66 16.66
C ARG A 89 -23.36 -23.57 18.10
N GLN A 90 -22.52 -23.87 19.09
CA GLN A 90 -22.84 -23.81 20.52
C GLN A 90 -23.10 -22.37 21.01
N SER A 91 -22.29 -21.39 20.58
CA SER A 91 -22.47 -19.98 20.97
C SER A 91 -23.69 -19.35 20.29
N TYR A 92 -24.02 -19.80 19.06
CA TYR A 92 -25.24 -19.38 18.36
C TYR A 92 -26.52 -19.78 19.10
N LYS A 93 -26.57 -20.99 19.69
CA LYS A 93 -27.70 -21.43 20.51
C LYS A 93 -27.89 -20.54 21.75
N ARG A 94 -26.81 -20.26 22.50
CA ARG A 94 -26.84 -19.35 23.67
C ARG A 94 -27.25 -17.92 23.34
N ALA A 95 -26.82 -17.38 22.19
CA ALA A 95 -27.22 -16.04 21.76
C ALA A 95 -28.70 -15.96 21.39
N LYS A 96 -29.27 -17.04 20.83
CA LYS A 96 -30.69 -17.12 20.45
C LYS A 96 -31.59 -17.20 21.70
N ASP A 97 -31.20 -18.01 22.68
CA ASP A 97 -31.90 -18.10 23.98
C ASP A 97 -31.93 -16.75 24.72
N ARG A 98 -30.83 -16.00 24.72
CA ARG A 98 -30.76 -14.67 25.36
C ARG A 98 -31.64 -13.60 24.71
N ARG A 99 -32.06 -13.77 23.45
CA ARG A 99 -32.98 -12.84 22.77
C ARG A 99 -34.45 -13.13 23.05
N GLN A 100 -34.77 -14.31 23.60
CA GLN A 100 -36.13 -14.73 23.90
C GLN A 100 -36.51 -14.58 25.38
N ARG A 101 -35.60 -14.07 26.21
CA ARG A 101 -35.88 -13.53 27.55
C ARG A 101 -35.82 -12.00 27.48
#